data_AF-A0A9D1L1X9-F1
#
_entry.id   AF-A0A9D1L1X9-F1
#
_cell.length_a   1.000
_cell.length_b   1.000
_cell.length_c   1.000
_cell.angle_alpha   90.00
_cell.angle_beta   90.00
_cell.angle_gamma   90.00
#
_symmetry.space_group_name_H-M   'P 1'
#
loop_
_entity.id
_entity.type
_entity.pdbx_description
1 polymer ?
#
loop_
_entity_poly.entity_id
_entity_poly.type
_entity_poly.pdbx_seq_one_letter_code
_entity_poly.pdbx_strand_id
1 'polypeptide(L)' 'MEAAGLFAMAQFYDMRIAGIFYGGDSLSGEEWDNRQWNTQKEIRYELLQFLLSCVDVSRETRKEEQ' A
#
# COMPACT_ATOMS: atom_id res chain seq x y z
N MET A 1 -5.39 -10.19 -2.22
CA MET A 1 -6.20 -10.02 -3.45
C MET A 1 -7.20 -8.84 -3.31
N GLU A 2 -6.85 -7.77 -2.60
CA GLU A 2 -7.78 -6.71 -2.18
C GLU A 2 -7.69 -5.45 -3.06
N ALA A 3 -6.59 -5.29 -3.81
CA ALA A 3 -6.24 -4.07 -4.53
C ALA A 3 -7.29 -3.64 -5.58
N ALA A 4 -7.84 -4.59 -6.35
CA ALA A 4 -8.81 -4.28 -7.39
C ALA A 4 -10.11 -3.66 -6.82
N GLY A 5 -10.60 -4.18 -5.69
CA GLY A 5 -11.77 -3.62 -5.01
C GLY A 5 -11.49 -2.23 -4.47
N LEU A 6 -10.31 -2.02 -3.88
CA LEU A 6 -9.92 -0.70 -3.36
C LEU A 6 -9.81 0.34 -4.48
N PHE A 7 -9.21 -0.01 -5.62
CA PHE A 7 -9.12 0.89 -6.78
C PHE A 7 -10.49 1.20 -7.41
N ALA A 8 -11.38 0.22 -7.50
CA ALA A 8 -12.75 0.45 -7.96
C ALA A 8 -13.51 1.44 -7.05
N MET A 9 -13.38 1.29 -5.74
CA MET A 9 -13.99 2.21 -4.76
C MET A 9 -13.39 3.62 -4.86
N ALA A 10 -12.07 3.74 -5.01
CA ALA A 10 -11.40 5.02 -5.15
C ALA A 10 -11.84 5.75 -6.43
N GLN A 11 -12.00 5.03 -7.53
CA GLN A 11 -12.56 5.58 -8.77
C GLN A 11 -14.01 6.03 -8.59
N PHE A 12 -14.84 5.23 -7.91
CA PHE A 12 -16.24 5.54 -7.68
C PHE A 12 -16.44 6.82 -6.83
N TYR A 13 -15.54 7.08 -5.88
CA TYR A 13 -15.59 8.24 -4.98
C TYR A 13 -14.66 9.40 -5.37
N ASP A 14 -14.01 9.35 -6.54
CA ASP A 14 -13.02 10.34 -6.97
C ASP A 14 -11.91 10.60 -5.93
N MET A 15 -11.42 9.52 -5.31
CA MET A 15 -10.42 9.56 -4.27
C MET A 15 -9.04 9.18 -4.80
N ARG A 16 -8.01 9.98 -4.47
CA ARG A 16 -6.61 9.62 -4.73
C ARG A 16 -6.16 8.57 -3.72
N ILE A 17 -5.72 7.41 -4.19
CA ILE A 17 -5.15 6.36 -3.34
C ILE A 17 -3.83 5.84 -3.90
N ALA A 18 -2.95 5.42 -3.00
CA ALA A 18 -1.72 4.71 -3.32
C ALA A 18 -1.60 3.49 -2.40
N GLY A 19 -1.03 2.40 -2.92
CA GLY A 19 -0.77 1.18 -2.17
C GLY A 19 0.66 0.73 -2.38
N ILE A 20 1.32 0.31 -1.31
CA ILE A 20 2.65 -0.30 -1.36
C ILE A 20 2.48 -1.79 -1.02
N PHE A 21 3.11 -2.66 -1.82
CA PHE A 21 3.00 -4.09 -1.68
C PHE A 21 4.35 -4.71 -1.34
N TYR A 22 4.36 -5.58 -0.33
CA TYR A 22 5.50 -6.42 0.00
C TYR A 22 5.37 -7.76 -0.71
N GLY A 23 6.23 -7.98 -1.70
CA GLY A 23 6.38 -9.28 -2.35
C GLY A 23 7.14 -10.23 -1.44
N GLY A 24 6.42 -10.87 -0.53
CA GLY A 24 6.97 -11.75 0.49
C GLY A 24 7.66 -12.97 -0.11
N ASP A 25 6.89 -13.96 -0.52
CA ASP A 25 7.41 -15.14 -1.20
C ASP A 25 7.38 -14.98 -2.71
N SER A 26 8.27 -15.69 -3.42
CA SER A 26 8.27 -15.70 -4.88
C SER A 26 7.69 -17.00 -5.44
N LEU A 27 6.72 -16.84 -6.34
CA LEU A 27 6.09 -17.91 -7.12
C LEU A 27 6.48 -17.83 -8.60
N SER A 28 7.54 -17.08 -8.93
CA SER A 28 7.95 -16.84 -10.31
C SER A 28 8.73 -18.00 -10.95
N GLY A 29 9.16 -18.98 -10.15
CA GLY A 29 9.91 -20.16 -10.61
C GLY A 29 9.05 -21.43 -10.65
N GLU A 30 9.65 -22.54 -11.07
CA GLU A 30 8.99 -23.86 -11.03
C GLU A 30 8.67 -24.32 -9.60
N GLU A 31 9.54 -23.94 -8.65
CA GLU A 31 9.38 -24.20 -7.23
C GLU A 31 9.08 -22.90 -6.48
N TRP A 32 8.34 -23.02 -5.38
CA TRP A 32 8.03 -21.90 -4.49
C TRP A 32 9.28 -21.50 -3.68
N ASP A 33 9.77 -20.27 -3.91
CA ASP A 33 10.80 -19.65 -3.08
C ASP A 33 10.16 -19.07 -1.82
N ASN A 34 10.18 -19.86 -0.74
CA ASN A 34 9.67 -19.49 0.56
C ASN A 34 10.64 -18.56 1.29
N ARG A 35 10.21 -17.33 1.53
CA ARG A 35 10.99 -16.28 2.20
C ARG A 35 10.40 -15.94 3.58
N GLN A 36 9.60 -16.86 4.12
CA GLN A 36 8.95 -16.73 5.42
C GLN A 36 8.22 -15.40 5.56
N TRP A 37 7.48 -14.98 4.52
CA TRP A 37 6.87 -13.65 4.45
C TRP A 37 6.08 -13.22 5.71
N ASN A 38 5.52 -14.19 6.44
CA ASN A 38 4.74 -13.98 7.65
C ASN A 38 5.59 -13.69 8.90
N THR A 39 6.88 -14.05 8.95
CA THR A 39 7.77 -13.80 10.10
C THR A 39 8.65 -12.55 9.95
N GLN A 40 8.70 -11.94 8.75
CA GLN A 40 9.53 -10.76 8.43
C GLN A 40 9.03 -9.45 9.06
N LYS A 41 9.10 -9.33 10.39
CA LYS A 41 8.58 -8.18 11.17
C LYS A 41 9.26 -6.86 10.83
N GLU A 42 10.58 -6.83 10.78
CA GLU A 42 11.37 -5.60 10.53
C GLU A 42 11.05 -5.02 9.14
N ILE A 43 10.98 -5.85 8.10
CA ILE A 43 10.67 -5.40 6.75
C ILE A 43 9.26 -4.76 6.70
N ARG A 44 8.28 -5.37 7.37
CA ARG A 44 6.93 -4.80 7.43
C ARG A 44 6.88 -3.49 8.23
N TYR A 45 7.70 -3.37 9.27
CA TYR A 45 7.82 -2.14 10.04
C TYR A 45 8.41 -1.01 9.18
N GLU A 46 9.52 -1.26 8.48
CA GLU A 46 10.14 -0.29 7.57
C GLU A 46 9.20 0.12 6.43
N LEU A 47 8.45 -0.83 5.86
CA LEU A 47 7.45 -0.53 4.83
C LEU A 47 6.37 0.42 5.33
N LEU A 48 5.91 0.23 6.58
CA LEU A 48 4.94 1.11 7.22
C LEU A 48 5.54 2.50 7.47
N GLN A 49 6.76 2.58 8.00
CA GLN A 49 7.45 3.87 8.19
C GLN A 49 7.61 4.63 6.87
N PHE A 50 8.02 3.92 5.81
CA PHE A 50 8.12 4.50 4.48
C PHE A 50 6.78 5.01 3.96
N LEU A 51 5.70 4.21 4.07
CA LEU A 51 4.36 4.64 3.66
C LEU A 51 3.91 5.89 4.43
N LEU A 52 4.12 5.93 5.74
CA LEU A 52 3.80 7.11 6.57
C LEU A 52 4.61 8.34 6.16
N SER A 53 5.88 8.16 5.75
CA SER A 53 6.71 9.26 5.27
C SER A 53 6.23 9.84 3.92
N CYS A 54 5.56 9.02 3.09
CA CYS A 54 4.99 9.47 1.82
C CYS A 54 3.67 10.22 1.96
N VAL A 55 2.99 10.11 3.11
CA VAL A 55 1.77 10.83 3.39
C VAL A 55 2.15 12.18 3.98
N ASP A 56 2.07 13.24 3.17
CA ASP A 56 2.16 14.60 3.69
C ASP A 56 0.90 14.89 4.52
N VAL A 57 1.06 15.02 5.84
CA VAL A 57 -0.03 15.37 6.77
C VAL A 57 -0.37 16.87 6.68
N SER A 58 0.34 17.63 5.84
CA SER A 58 0.14 19.06 5.67
C SER A 58 -1.03 19.39 4.74
N ARG A 59 -2.22 19.48 5.34
CA ARG A 59 -3.34 20.37 4.97
C ARG A 59 -3.91 20.25 3.55
N GLU A 60 -5.11 19.68 3.49
CA GLU A 60 -6.13 20.11 2.53
C GLU A 60 -7.30 20.72 3.32
N THR A 61 -7.10 21.93 3.86
CA THR A 61 -8.22 22.79 4.22
C THR A 61 -8.88 23.16 2.91
N ARG A 62 -9.93 22.42 2.54
CA ARG A 62 -10.79 22.74 1.41
C ARG A 62 -11.33 24.14 1.66
N LYS A 63 -10.75 25.13 0.98
CA LYS A 63 -11.41 26.41 0.72
C LYS A 63 -12.58 26.06 -0.20
N GLU A 64 -13.72 25.77 0.39
CA GLU A 64 -14.99 25.89 -0.33
C GLU A 64 -15.19 27.39 -0.60
N GLU A 65 -14.77 27.79 -1.80
CA GLU A 65 -15.53 28.57 -2.79
C GLU A 65 -16.65 29.43 -2.18
N GLN A 66 -16.44 30.75 -1.99
CA GLN A 66 -16.74 31.82 -2.97
C GLN A 66 -18.03 31.62 -3.77
#